data_AF-A0A352IBF8-F1
#
_entry.id   AF-A0A352IBF8-F1
#
_cell.length_a   1.000
_cell.length_b   1.000
_cell.length_c   1.000
_cell.angle_alpha   90.00
_cell.angle_beta   90.00
_cell.angle_gamma   90.00
#
_symmetry.space_group_name_H-M   'P 1'
#
loop_
_entity.id
_entity.type
_entity.pdbx_description
1 polymer ?
#
loop_
_entity_poly.entity_id
_entity_poly.type
_entity_poly.pdbx_seq_one_letter_code
_entity_poly.pdbx_strand_id
1 'polypeptide(L)'
;MLKMLRLRPRPWRDGTCDSRETNQDRNYMTNSVHNTPSRVCRLMAALLLALLAPLCPAGNDGARASEPSTTQTVPFVEWDKTAGTLTFKYGYKPTDDPATSSDREYFDVDAPYDVSPAWTSAFAGQDAVKKVIFDESFKDFRPTTCRGWFRSGFYLQSIEGMENLNTSNVTNMGLMFYGCSNLSTIIYVGDAFTTDEVNNVGYMFYGCQKLVVAVKYQGDDSRYANYEDGYFTKKVGTNGGEIIGAVGNPLTIAELHLDDNKAFVLYEDCHVASASYVRQMRSEWGTLCLPFTIEAMPENAPCSFYTLQEVDEESVMLERVERGQIAAGQPVIIRRTDGRVTEANLTNALDARVVAHPTDAEGGNRLVGTFATAELADGCYFLANDEFRLVGDYKPVAAGVKLAAFRASLQPQEQAARRAPVLNIGVDNGATAIDAQEVTGALNDARAEYYDLDAASLPCARHEHCQDRG
;
A
#
# COMPACT_ATOMS: atom_id res chain seq x y z
N MET A 1 11.62 -56.49 -17.16
CA MET A 1 11.17 -56.56 -15.75
C MET A 1 11.18 -55.12 -15.23
N LEU A 2 10.16 -54.51 -14.63
CA LEU A 2 8.85 -54.94 -14.17
C LEU A 2 7.94 -53.68 -14.09
N LYS A 3 6.81 -53.74 -14.79
CA LYS A 3 5.46 -53.15 -14.56
C LYS A 3 5.24 -51.88 -13.71
N MET A 4 4.65 -50.89 -14.40
CA MET A 4 3.69 -49.88 -13.87
C MET A 4 2.53 -50.52 -13.09
N LEU A 5 2.14 -49.91 -11.97
CA LEU A 5 0.83 -50.11 -11.33
C LEU A 5 -0.04 -48.86 -11.50
N ARG A 6 -1.16 -49.02 -12.20
CA ARG A 6 -2.32 -48.12 -12.18
C ARG A 6 -3.23 -48.53 -11.02
N LEU A 7 -3.69 -47.58 -10.21
CA LEU A 7 -4.84 -47.78 -9.31
C LEU A 7 -6.02 -46.96 -9.84
N ARG A 8 -7.16 -47.65 -10.03
CA ARG A 8 -8.46 -47.09 -10.41
C ARG A 8 -9.27 -46.69 -9.17
N PRO A 9 -10.23 -45.76 -9.29
CA PRO A 9 -11.08 -45.31 -8.19
C PRO A 9 -12.24 -46.28 -7.89
N ARG A 10 -12.72 -46.29 -6.64
CA ARG A 10 -13.94 -47.01 -6.22
C ARG A 10 -15.17 -46.09 -6.28
N PRO A 11 -16.35 -46.60 -6.67
CA PRO A 11 -17.60 -45.83 -6.71
C PRO A 11 -18.35 -45.90 -5.37
N TRP A 12 -19.00 -44.79 -4.99
CA TRP A 12 -20.01 -44.76 -3.93
C TRP A 12 -21.41 -44.87 -4.54
N ARG A 13 -22.25 -45.68 -3.88
CA ARG A 13 -23.62 -46.04 -4.27
C ARG A 13 -24.65 -45.04 -3.75
N ASP A 14 -25.70 -44.88 -4.53
CA ASP A 14 -27.00 -44.30 -4.17
C ASP A 14 -27.68 -45.00 -2.98
N GLY A 15 -28.46 -44.21 -2.23
CA GLY A 15 -29.44 -44.67 -1.25
C GLY A 15 -30.33 -43.50 -0.80
N THR A 16 -31.56 -43.49 -1.31
CA THR A 16 -32.64 -42.53 -1.09
C THR A 16 -33.53 -42.87 0.14
N CYS A 17 -34.13 -41.81 0.73
CA CYS A 17 -35.33 -41.75 1.60
C CYS A 17 -35.23 -42.46 2.98
N ASP A 18 -35.89 -42.08 4.08
CA ASP A 18 -37.12 -41.32 4.32
C ASP A 18 -37.20 -40.87 5.81
N SER A 19 -38.05 -39.86 6.04
CA SER A 19 -38.94 -39.55 7.18
C SER A 19 -38.54 -39.62 8.69
N ARG A 20 -38.74 -38.45 9.32
CA ARG A 20 -39.51 -38.12 10.56
C ARG A 20 -39.15 -38.71 11.95
N GLU A 21 -39.18 -37.75 12.89
CA GLU A 21 -39.55 -37.83 14.32
C GLU A 21 -38.57 -38.48 15.32
N THR A 22 -38.03 -37.69 16.27
CA THR A 22 -38.61 -37.55 17.63
C THR A 22 -37.75 -36.65 18.52
N ASN A 23 -38.45 -36.06 19.50
CA ASN A 23 -38.02 -35.10 20.51
C ASN A 23 -37.25 -35.75 21.68
N GLN A 24 -36.51 -34.90 22.42
CA GLN A 24 -36.21 -35.00 23.86
C GLN A 24 -35.36 -36.19 24.37
N ASP A 25 -34.14 -35.93 24.87
CA ASP A 25 -33.86 -35.67 26.30
C ASP A 25 -32.37 -35.85 26.64
N ARG A 26 -31.92 -35.10 27.67
CA ARG A 26 -30.72 -35.30 28.53
C ARG A 26 -29.34 -35.00 27.90
N ASN A 27 -28.37 -34.38 28.58
CA ASN A 27 -28.15 -34.20 30.01
C ASN A 27 -27.15 -33.05 30.28
N TYR A 28 -27.34 -32.44 31.45
CA TYR A 28 -26.38 -31.63 32.20
C TYR A 28 -25.00 -32.30 32.33
N MET A 29 -23.93 -31.53 32.15
CA MET A 29 -22.64 -31.72 32.82
C MET A 29 -22.00 -30.35 33.09
N THR A 30 -22.23 -29.86 34.30
CA THR A 30 -21.45 -28.81 34.96
C THR A 30 -20.03 -29.32 35.23
N ASN A 31 -19.01 -28.53 34.92
CA ASN A 31 -17.71 -28.65 35.58
C ASN A 31 -17.18 -27.27 35.96
N SER A 32 -17.14 -27.06 37.28
CA SER A 32 -16.47 -25.95 37.96
C SER A 32 -15.06 -26.42 38.32
N VAL A 33 -14.04 -25.57 38.07
CA VAL A 33 -12.78 -25.63 38.82
C VAL A 33 -12.43 -24.21 39.28
N HIS A 34 -12.29 -24.10 40.61
CA HIS A 34 -11.81 -22.96 41.39
C HIS A 34 -10.38 -22.53 41.02
N ASN A 35 -10.04 -21.23 41.07
CA ASN A 35 -9.57 -20.52 42.29
C ASN A 35 -8.81 -19.20 41.97
N THR A 36 -9.45 -18.07 42.33
CA THR A 36 -8.95 -16.89 43.08
C THR A 36 -7.76 -15.99 42.64
N PRO A 37 -7.74 -14.69 43.08
CA PRO A 37 -7.18 -13.55 42.34
C PRO A 37 -6.08 -12.74 43.08
N SER A 38 -5.33 -11.90 42.35
CA SER A 38 -4.56 -10.71 42.85
C SER A 38 -4.00 -9.96 41.62
N ARG A 39 -3.74 -8.64 41.52
CA ARG A 39 -3.82 -7.44 42.37
C ARG A 39 -3.33 -6.26 41.47
N VAL A 40 -3.88 -5.04 41.66
CA VAL A 40 -3.20 -3.72 41.52
C VAL A 40 -2.90 -3.25 40.06
N CYS A 41 -3.33 -2.08 39.56
CA CYS A 41 -2.97 -0.71 39.96
C CYS A 41 -3.87 0.34 39.23
N ARG A 42 -4.61 1.20 39.98
CA ARG A 42 -4.48 2.69 40.09
C ARG A 42 -4.94 3.51 38.86
N LEU A 43 -6.05 4.28 38.93
CA LEU A 43 -6.36 5.54 39.66
C LEU A 43 -6.34 6.73 38.66
N MET A 44 -7.48 7.40 38.48
CA MET A 44 -7.57 8.86 38.39
C MET A 44 -9.04 9.27 38.57
N ALA A 45 -9.30 9.96 39.68
CA ALA A 45 -10.54 10.63 40.00
C ALA A 45 -10.27 12.14 39.97
N ALA A 46 -11.17 12.92 39.36
CA ALA A 46 -11.29 14.34 39.64
C ALA A 46 -12.74 14.80 39.41
N LEU A 47 -13.46 14.93 40.53
CA LEU A 47 -14.69 15.71 40.66
C LEU A 47 -14.39 17.19 40.44
N LEU A 48 -15.26 17.91 39.73
CA LEU A 48 -15.46 19.34 39.98
C LEU A 48 -16.94 19.68 39.80
N LEU A 49 -17.61 19.89 40.94
CA LEU A 49 -19.02 20.22 41.07
C LEU A 49 -19.10 21.27 42.18
N ALA A 50 -19.31 22.53 41.82
CA ALA A 50 -20.00 23.56 42.63
C ALA A 50 -19.88 24.95 41.96
N LEU A 51 -21.01 25.53 41.56
CA LEU A 51 -21.56 26.72 42.22
C LEU A 51 -22.87 27.13 41.53
N LEU A 52 -23.97 27.00 42.27
CA LEU A 52 -25.26 27.65 42.00
C LEU A 52 -25.50 28.66 43.13
N ALA A 53 -25.73 29.92 42.80
CA ALA A 53 -26.59 30.82 43.56
C ALA A 53 -27.17 31.92 42.63
N PRO A 54 -28.39 32.42 42.87
CA PRO A 54 -29.24 33.01 41.83
C PRO A 54 -29.50 34.53 41.93
N LEU A 55 -29.85 35.09 40.77
CA LEU A 55 -30.78 36.20 40.45
C LEU A 55 -30.63 37.60 41.08
N CYS A 56 -30.40 38.60 40.22
CA CYS A 56 -31.35 39.70 40.00
C CYS A 56 -31.20 40.35 38.60
N PRO A 57 -32.26 40.96 38.03
CA PRO A 57 -32.33 41.40 36.64
C PRO A 57 -32.16 42.93 36.47
N ALA A 58 -31.55 43.38 35.37
CA ALA A 58 -31.84 44.66 34.72
C ALA A 58 -31.15 44.69 33.34
N GLY A 59 -31.90 45.06 32.31
CA GLY A 59 -31.49 44.98 30.91
C GLY A 59 -30.51 46.06 30.45
N ASN A 60 -29.87 45.82 29.31
CA ASN A 60 -30.04 46.65 28.12
C ASN A 60 -29.43 45.98 26.88
N ASP A 61 -29.98 46.37 25.75
CA ASP A 61 -29.74 45.87 24.39
C ASP A 61 -28.27 45.69 24.01
N GLY A 62 -27.95 44.50 23.51
CA GLY A 62 -26.71 44.20 22.83
C GLY A 62 -26.92 42.96 21.98
N ALA A 63 -26.88 43.13 20.66
CA ALA A 63 -26.98 42.06 19.68
C ALA A 63 -26.04 40.91 20.06
N ARG A 64 -26.60 39.83 20.60
CA ARG A 64 -25.88 38.58 20.78
C ARG A 64 -25.73 38.01 19.38
N ALA A 65 -24.54 38.18 18.81
CA ALA A 65 -24.09 37.33 17.73
C ALA A 65 -24.34 35.90 18.21
N SER A 66 -25.25 35.19 17.52
CA SER A 66 -25.42 33.76 17.71
C SER A 66 -24.05 33.14 17.54
N GLU A 67 -23.55 32.48 18.58
CA GLU A 67 -22.42 31.57 18.45
C GLU A 67 -22.69 30.65 17.24
N PRO A 68 -21.73 30.44 16.33
CA PRO A 68 -21.95 29.54 15.21
C PRO A 68 -22.36 28.18 15.80
N SER A 69 -23.52 27.66 15.39
CA SER A 69 -23.95 26.33 15.80
C SER A 69 -22.79 25.39 15.53
N THR A 70 -22.28 24.69 16.54
CA THR A 70 -21.31 23.62 16.35
C THR A 70 -21.97 22.56 15.48
N THR A 71 -21.78 22.64 14.17
CA THR A 71 -22.35 21.68 13.23
C THR A 71 -21.75 20.32 13.57
N GLN A 72 -22.62 19.35 13.89
CA GLN A 72 -22.19 18.01 14.27
C GLN A 72 -21.66 17.28 13.04
N THR A 73 -20.50 16.62 13.15
CA THR A 73 -20.00 15.74 12.10
C THR A 73 -20.71 14.38 12.17
N VAL A 74 -21.14 13.87 11.01
CA VAL A 74 -21.91 12.64 10.88
C VAL A 74 -21.43 11.83 9.67
N PRO A 75 -21.68 10.51 9.63
CA PRO A 75 -21.53 9.74 8.39
C PRO A 75 -22.65 10.10 7.41
N PHE A 76 -22.30 10.25 6.13
CA PHE A 76 -23.29 10.52 5.08
C PHE A 76 -22.82 9.95 3.74
N VAL A 77 -23.78 9.78 2.82
CA VAL A 77 -23.53 9.39 1.44
C VAL A 77 -23.87 10.55 0.52
N GLU A 78 -22.95 10.95 -0.34
CA GLU A 78 -23.14 11.95 -1.39
C GLU A 78 -23.32 11.25 -2.75
N TRP A 79 -24.41 11.51 -3.45
CA TRP A 79 -24.60 11.11 -4.84
C TRP A 79 -24.39 12.30 -5.76
N ASP A 80 -23.33 12.25 -6.57
CA ASP A 80 -23.10 13.17 -7.68
C ASP A 80 -23.69 12.55 -8.95
N LYS A 81 -24.85 13.06 -9.39
CA LYS A 81 -25.62 12.55 -10.53
C LYS A 81 -24.87 12.74 -11.84
N THR A 82 -24.20 13.89 -12.00
CA THR A 82 -23.42 14.22 -13.20
C THR A 82 -22.23 13.28 -13.37
N ALA A 83 -21.52 13.01 -12.27
CA ALA A 83 -20.41 12.07 -12.26
C ALA A 83 -20.87 10.59 -12.23
N GLY A 84 -22.13 10.31 -11.92
CA GLY A 84 -22.63 8.96 -11.67
C GLY A 84 -21.88 8.28 -10.51
N THR A 85 -21.50 9.05 -9.48
CA THR A 85 -20.61 8.60 -8.40
C THR A 85 -21.31 8.73 -7.05
N LEU A 86 -21.23 7.67 -6.24
CA LEU A 86 -21.76 7.62 -4.88
C LEU A 86 -20.59 7.58 -3.88
N THR A 87 -20.47 8.57 -3.00
CA THR A 87 -19.32 8.71 -2.10
C THR A 87 -19.76 8.64 -0.63
N PHE A 88 -19.21 7.69 0.12
CA PHE A 88 -19.36 7.57 1.58
C PHE A 88 -18.35 8.47 2.26
N LYS A 89 -18.81 9.36 3.13
CA LYS A 89 -17.99 10.37 3.81
C LYS A 89 -18.34 10.46 5.29
N TYR A 90 -17.41 10.96 6.09
CA TYR A 90 -17.68 11.37 7.47
C TYR A 90 -17.29 12.84 7.64
N GLY A 91 -18.20 13.65 8.15
CA GLY A 91 -17.93 15.07 8.35
C GLY A 91 -19.18 15.91 8.37
N TYR A 92 -19.06 17.15 7.89
CA TYR A 92 -20.18 18.06 7.78
C TYR A 92 -21.09 17.63 6.62
N LYS A 93 -22.20 16.96 6.94
CA LYS A 93 -23.24 16.69 5.95
C LYS A 93 -23.89 18.00 5.53
N PRO A 94 -23.90 18.35 4.23
CA PRO A 94 -24.63 19.51 3.75
C PRO A 94 -26.12 19.38 4.13
N THR A 95 -26.66 20.40 4.79
CA THR A 95 -28.11 20.53 4.97
C THR A 95 -28.73 20.90 3.62
N ASP A 96 -30.00 20.55 3.41
CA ASP A 96 -30.81 20.93 2.23
C ASP A 96 -30.93 22.47 2.12
N ASP A 97 -29.84 23.16 1.80
CA ASP A 97 -29.87 24.55 1.36
C ASP A 97 -30.30 24.53 -0.11
N PRO A 98 -31.44 25.14 -0.49
CA PRO A 98 -31.90 25.20 -1.87
C PRO A 98 -30.92 25.91 -2.84
N ALA A 99 -29.81 26.46 -2.35
CA ALA A 99 -28.68 26.91 -3.17
C ALA A 99 -27.71 25.79 -3.60
N THR A 100 -27.88 24.56 -3.09
CA THR A 100 -27.09 23.40 -3.52
C THR A 100 -27.61 22.86 -4.86
N SER A 101 -26.68 22.66 -5.79
CA SER A 101 -26.90 22.14 -7.15
C SER A 101 -27.90 20.98 -7.21
N SER A 102 -28.83 21.00 -8.19
CA SER A 102 -29.78 19.92 -8.52
C SER A 102 -29.13 18.54 -8.74
N ASP A 103 -27.81 18.54 -8.96
CA ASP A 103 -27.04 17.39 -9.38
C ASP A 103 -26.45 16.60 -8.21
N ARG A 104 -26.67 17.05 -6.96
CA ARG A 104 -26.20 16.35 -5.75
C ARG A 104 -27.33 16.01 -4.79
N GLU A 105 -27.26 14.81 -4.23
CA GLU A 105 -28.15 14.35 -3.15
C GLU A 105 -27.35 13.78 -1.98
N TYR A 106 -27.84 13.95 -0.76
CA TYR A 106 -27.15 13.52 0.46
C TYR A 106 -28.05 12.63 1.31
N PHE A 107 -27.54 11.45 1.70
CA PHE A 107 -28.27 10.44 2.47
C PHE A 107 -27.60 10.20 3.81
N ASP A 108 -28.39 9.94 4.85
CA ASP A 108 -27.84 9.42 6.12
C ASP A 108 -27.43 7.96 5.94
N VAL A 109 -26.33 7.56 6.58
CA VAL A 109 -25.82 6.17 6.52
C VAL A 109 -26.63 5.23 7.42
N ASP A 110 -27.27 5.75 8.45
CA ASP A 110 -28.01 4.96 9.44
C ASP A 110 -29.36 4.48 8.88
N ALA A 111 -29.34 3.32 8.20
CA ALA A 111 -30.56 2.58 7.89
C ALA A 111 -30.95 1.70 9.09
N PRO A 112 -32.22 1.68 9.53
CA PRO A 112 -32.70 0.68 10.48
C PRO A 112 -32.46 -0.74 9.93
N TYR A 113 -32.21 -1.70 10.82
CA TYR A 113 -31.71 -3.06 10.56
C TYR A 113 -32.38 -3.85 9.40
N ASP A 114 -33.61 -3.51 9.00
CA ASP A 114 -34.40 -4.22 7.98
C ASP A 114 -34.88 -3.35 6.79
N VAL A 115 -34.40 -2.12 6.65
CA VAL A 115 -34.80 -1.23 5.54
C VAL A 115 -33.66 -1.12 4.54
N SER A 116 -33.96 -1.20 3.25
CA SER A 116 -32.98 -0.87 2.21
C SER A 116 -32.50 0.58 2.41
N PRO A 117 -31.19 0.84 2.33
CA PRO A 117 -30.69 2.19 2.51
C PRO A 117 -31.30 3.19 1.51
N ALA A 118 -31.51 4.43 1.94
CA ALA A 118 -32.19 5.44 1.13
C ALA A 118 -31.48 5.70 -0.22
N TRP A 119 -30.15 5.68 -0.23
CA TRP A 119 -29.35 5.89 -1.45
C TRP A 119 -29.48 4.75 -2.47
N THR A 120 -30.15 3.63 -2.14
CA THR A 120 -30.35 2.56 -3.14
C THR A 120 -31.21 3.00 -4.32
N SER A 121 -31.99 4.09 -4.17
CA SER A 121 -32.68 4.73 -5.30
C SER A 121 -31.72 5.28 -6.35
N ALA A 122 -30.48 5.65 -5.97
CA ALA A 122 -29.46 6.13 -6.90
C ALA A 122 -28.97 5.05 -7.88
N PHE A 123 -29.29 3.78 -7.64
CA PHE A 123 -29.01 2.68 -8.58
C PHE A 123 -30.12 2.46 -9.61
N ALA A 124 -31.25 3.17 -9.49
CA ALA A 124 -32.38 3.04 -10.41
C ALA A 124 -32.40 4.17 -11.46
N GLY A 125 -32.78 3.84 -12.71
CA GLY A 125 -33.04 4.83 -13.77
C GLY A 125 -31.84 5.13 -14.68
N GLN A 126 -31.98 6.18 -15.51
CA GLN A 126 -31.00 6.55 -16.56
C GLN A 126 -29.73 7.21 -16.00
N ASP A 127 -29.80 7.76 -14.79
CA ASP A 127 -28.68 8.45 -14.11
C ASP A 127 -27.99 7.55 -13.07
N ALA A 128 -28.14 6.23 -13.21
CA ALA A 128 -27.68 5.28 -12.21
C ALA A 128 -26.18 5.39 -11.90
N VAL A 129 -25.85 5.18 -10.63
CA VAL A 129 -24.47 5.13 -10.12
C VAL A 129 -23.64 4.08 -10.88
N LYS A 130 -22.46 4.52 -11.35
CA LYS A 130 -21.46 3.69 -12.03
C LYS A 130 -20.22 3.45 -11.15
N LYS A 131 -19.97 4.33 -10.19
CA LYS A 131 -18.80 4.27 -9.31
C LYS A 131 -19.19 4.53 -7.86
N VAL A 132 -18.68 3.72 -6.95
CA VAL A 132 -18.75 3.97 -5.51
C VAL A 132 -17.36 4.36 -4.99
N ILE A 133 -17.30 5.32 -4.09
CA ILE A 133 -16.08 5.73 -3.40
C ILE A 133 -16.33 5.70 -1.90
N PHE A 134 -15.43 5.08 -1.15
CA PHE A 134 -15.30 5.25 0.28
C PHE A 134 -14.17 6.23 0.56
N ASP A 135 -14.54 7.47 0.88
CA ASP A 135 -13.58 8.53 1.20
C ASP A 135 -12.78 8.17 2.45
N GLU A 136 -11.53 8.63 2.54
CA GLU A 136 -10.67 8.35 3.69
C GLU A 136 -11.30 8.81 5.01
N SER A 137 -12.10 9.89 4.99
CA SER A 137 -12.83 10.34 6.18
C SER A 137 -13.74 9.27 6.78
N PHE A 138 -14.20 8.30 5.99
CA PHE A 138 -15.11 7.25 6.44
C PHE A 138 -14.43 6.14 7.26
N LYS A 139 -13.09 6.07 7.29
CA LYS A 139 -12.31 4.96 7.89
C LYS A 139 -12.60 4.67 9.36
N ASP A 140 -13.03 5.70 10.10
CA ASP A 140 -13.32 5.61 11.54
C ASP A 140 -14.80 5.38 11.86
N PHE A 141 -15.68 5.45 10.85
CA PHE A 141 -17.07 5.09 11.04
C PHE A 141 -17.23 3.56 11.18
N ARG A 142 -18.20 3.13 11.98
CA ARG A 142 -18.45 1.72 12.33
C ARG A 142 -19.93 1.40 12.09
N PRO A 143 -20.35 1.13 10.84
CA PRO A 143 -21.72 0.71 10.56
C PRO A 143 -22.08 -0.54 11.37
N THR A 144 -23.34 -0.62 11.79
CA THR A 144 -23.91 -1.84 12.42
C THR A 144 -24.44 -2.84 11.39
N THR A 145 -24.67 -2.37 10.16
CA THR A 145 -25.14 -3.18 9.02
C THR A 145 -24.60 -2.63 7.71
N CYS A 146 -24.17 -3.53 6.82
CA CYS A 146 -23.86 -3.23 5.41
C CYS A 146 -24.91 -3.84 4.47
N ARG A 147 -26.05 -4.29 5.02
CA ARG A 147 -27.09 -5.01 4.26
C ARG A 147 -27.59 -4.18 3.10
N GLY A 148 -27.47 -4.72 1.89
CA GLY A 148 -28.04 -4.15 0.68
C GLY A 148 -27.49 -2.78 0.27
N TRP A 149 -26.31 -2.36 0.75
CA TRP A 149 -25.72 -1.05 0.43
C TRP A 149 -25.58 -0.78 -1.06
N PHE A 150 -25.37 -1.82 -1.88
CA PHE A 150 -25.24 -1.75 -3.34
C PHE A 150 -26.24 -2.65 -4.05
N ARG A 151 -27.33 -3.01 -3.39
CA ARG A 151 -28.34 -3.90 -3.95
C ARG A 151 -28.89 -3.35 -5.26
N SER A 152 -28.94 -4.19 -6.28
CA SER A 152 -29.43 -3.88 -7.62
C SER A 152 -28.67 -2.75 -8.32
N GLY A 153 -27.38 -2.57 -7.99
CA GLY A 153 -26.44 -1.73 -8.72
C GLY A 153 -26.11 -2.27 -10.12
N PHE A 154 -27.11 -2.43 -10.99
CA PHE A 154 -26.94 -3.04 -12.32
C PHE A 154 -25.89 -2.32 -13.17
N TYR A 155 -25.74 -1.01 -13.00
CA TYR A 155 -24.78 -0.18 -13.72
C TYR A 155 -23.51 0.13 -12.95
N LEU A 156 -23.38 -0.34 -11.70
CA LEU A 156 -22.16 -0.18 -10.91
C LEU A 156 -21.03 -0.94 -11.57
N GLN A 157 -19.95 -0.23 -11.90
CA GLN A 157 -18.79 -0.74 -12.63
C GLN A 157 -17.57 -0.90 -11.71
N SER A 158 -17.37 0.03 -10.78
CA SER A 158 -16.22 0.05 -9.88
C SER A 158 -16.56 0.54 -8.47
N ILE A 159 -15.74 0.08 -7.53
CA ILE A 159 -15.77 0.51 -6.13
C ILE A 159 -14.32 0.80 -5.73
N GLU A 160 -14.10 1.97 -5.17
CA GLU A 160 -12.78 2.44 -4.74
C GLU A 160 -12.80 2.84 -3.27
N GLY A 161 -11.66 2.72 -2.60
CA GLY A 161 -11.49 3.12 -1.20
C GLY A 161 -12.14 2.18 -0.19
N MET A 162 -12.62 0.99 -0.58
CA MET A 162 -13.33 0.08 0.32
C MET A 162 -12.43 -0.46 1.46
N GLU A 163 -11.12 -0.24 1.41
CA GLU A 163 -10.22 -0.34 2.56
C GLU A 163 -10.54 0.63 3.72
N ASN A 164 -11.27 1.72 3.44
CA ASN A 164 -11.78 2.66 4.42
C ASN A 164 -13.14 2.21 5.00
N LEU A 165 -13.68 1.06 4.59
CA LEU A 165 -14.86 0.50 5.23
C LEU A 165 -14.46 -0.37 6.42
N ASN A 166 -14.72 0.12 7.62
CA ASN A 166 -14.53 -0.68 8.82
C ASN A 166 -15.80 -1.47 9.17
N THR A 167 -15.71 -2.79 9.18
CA THR A 167 -16.86 -3.68 9.40
C THR A 167 -16.84 -4.37 10.77
N SER A 168 -15.99 -3.93 11.70
CA SER A 168 -15.83 -4.57 13.02
C SER A 168 -17.09 -4.64 13.88
N ASN A 169 -18.09 -3.78 13.63
CA ASN A 169 -19.39 -3.80 14.33
C ASN A 169 -20.55 -4.29 13.44
N VAL A 170 -20.27 -4.71 12.21
CA VAL A 170 -21.31 -5.11 11.26
C VAL A 170 -21.80 -6.50 11.61
N THR A 171 -23.10 -6.66 11.87
CA THR A 171 -23.69 -7.98 12.13
C THR A 171 -24.40 -8.57 10.90
N ASN A 172 -24.66 -7.75 9.88
CA ASN A 172 -25.39 -8.15 8.67
C ASN A 172 -24.79 -7.52 7.41
N MET A 173 -24.35 -8.35 6.48
CA MET A 173 -23.84 -7.97 5.15
C MET A 173 -24.66 -8.60 4.01
N GLY A 174 -25.81 -9.18 4.32
CA GLY A 174 -26.67 -9.82 3.32
C GLY A 174 -27.03 -8.88 2.18
N LEU A 175 -27.09 -9.41 0.96
CA LEU A 175 -27.47 -8.68 -0.25
C LEU A 175 -26.58 -7.46 -0.61
N MET A 176 -25.43 -7.27 0.04
CA MET A 176 -24.62 -6.05 -0.11
C MET A 176 -24.33 -5.70 -1.58
N PHE A 177 -23.97 -6.69 -2.40
CA PHE A 177 -23.71 -6.54 -3.84
C PHE A 177 -24.75 -7.24 -4.73
N TYR A 178 -25.89 -7.66 -4.18
CA TYR A 178 -26.89 -8.46 -4.90
C TYR A 178 -27.28 -7.81 -6.23
N GLY A 179 -27.07 -8.51 -7.35
CA GLY A 179 -27.45 -8.05 -8.68
C GLY A 179 -26.53 -6.97 -9.29
N CYS A 180 -25.33 -6.74 -8.76
CA CYS A 180 -24.32 -5.87 -9.40
C CYS A 180 -23.70 -6.55 -10.64
N SER A 181 -24.49 -6.77 -11.69
CA SER A 181 -24.11 -7.58 -12.84
C SER A 181 -23.03 -6.97 -13.72
N ASN A 182 -22.76 -5.66 -13.62
CA ASN A 182 -21.69 -4.97 -14.34
C ASN A 182 -20.47 -4.61 -13.49
N LEU A 183 -20.45 -4.96 -12.20
CA LEU A 183 -19.29 -4.71 -11.34
C LEU A 183 -18.15 -5.61 -11.83
N SER A 184 -17.09 -5.02 -12.37
CA SER A 184 -16.02 -5.74 -13.09
C SER A 184 -14.62 -5.42 -12.58
N THR A 185 -14.51 -4.85 -11.38
CA THR A 185 -13.23 -4.56 -10.74
C THR A 185 -12.97 -5.53 -9.58
N ILE A 186 -11.70 -5.70 -9.24
CA ILE A 186 -11.29 -6.28 -7.96
C ILE A 186 -11.78 -5.36 -6.84
N ILE A 187 -12.26 -5.94 -5.75
CA ILE A 187 -12.68 -5.19 -4.56
C ILE A 187 -11.59 -5.31 -3.50
N TYR A 188 -10.90 -4.19 -3.26
CA TYR A 188 -9.84 -4.10 -2.25
C TYR A 188 -10.40 -3.75 -0.88
N VAL A 189 -9.95 -4.47 0.15
CA VAL A 189 -10.33 -4.25 1.55
C VAL A 189 -9.08 -4.09 2.44
N GLY A 190 -9.22 -3.46 3.61
CA GLY A 190 -8.13 -3.27 4.57
C GLY A 190 -8.31 -4.15 5.81
N ASP A 191 -7.41 -4.01 6.80
CA ASP A 191 -7.47 -4.76 8.08
C ASP A 191 -8.76 -4.54 8.87
N ALA A 192 -9.39 -3.38 8.65
CA ALA A 192 -10.65 -3.00 9.27
C ALA A 192 -11.87 -3.77 8.73
N PHE A 193 -11.71 -4.51 7.62
CA PHE A 193 -12.76 -5.32 7.03
C PHE A 193 -12.74 -6.73 7.66
N THR A 194 -13.55 -6.92 8.68
CA THR A 194 -13.74 -8.21 9.37
C THR A 194 -15.16 -8.75 9.18
N THR A 195 -15.31 -10.07 9.30
CA THR A 195 -16.62 -10.74 9.27
C THR A 195 -16.94 -11.49 10.56
N ASP A 196 -16.15 -11.27 11.62
CA ASP A 196 -16.23 -11.99 12.89
C ASP A 196 -17.59 -11.86 13.61
N GLU A 197 -18.20 -10.67 13.55
CA GLU A 197 -19.51 -10.39 14.16
C GLU A 197 -20.69 -10.63 13.21
N VAL A 198 -20.41 -10.98 11.94
CA VAL A 198 -21.45 -11.10 10.91
C VAL A 198 -22.16 -12.45 11.02
N ASN A 199 -23.45 -12.43 11.34
CA ASN A 199 -24.30 -13.63 11.38
C ASN A 199 -25.17 -13.82 10.13
N ASN A 200 -25.19 -12.84 9.22
CA ASN A 200 -25.92 -12.92 7.96
C ASN A 200 -25.13 -12.32 6.79
N VAL A 201 -24.77 -13.18 5.85
CA VAL A 201 -24.04 -12.87 4.60
C VAL A 201 -24.85 -13.31 3.35
N GLY A 202 -26.13 -13.65 3.51
CA GLY A 202 -26.94 -14.29 2.47
C GLY A 202 -27.00 -13.51 1.15
N TYR A 203 -26.76 -14.21 0.04
CA TYR A 203 -26.82 -13.69 -1.33
C TYR A 203 -25.95 -12.44 -1.58
N MET A 204 -24.85 -12.26 -0.84
CA MET A 204 -24.00 -11.07 -0.92
C MET A 204 -23.60 -10.72 -2.36
N PHE A 205 -23.16 -11.71 -3.14
CA PHE A 205 -22.68 -11.54 -4.52
C PHE A 205 -23.57 -12.24 -5.57
N TYR A 206 -24.78 -12.64 -5.19
CA TYR A 206 -25.69 -13.30 -6.14
C TYR A 206 -26.03 -12.38 -7.31
N GLY A 207 -25.82 -12.85 -8.54
CA GLY A 207 -26.06 -12.05 -9.75
C GLY A 207 -24.91 -11.12 -10.16
N CYS A 208 -23.75 -11.14 -9.49
CA CYS A 208 -22.55 -10.39 -9.86
C CYS A 208 -21.76 -11.09 -10.99
N GLN A 209 -22.32 -11.10 -12.20
CA GLN A 209 -21.81 -11.91 -13.32
C GLN A 209 -20.43 -11.50 -13.88
N LYS A 210 -20.01 -10.24 -13.67
CA LYS A 210 -18.74 -9.71 -14.19
C LYS A 210 -17.67 -9.50 -13.13
N LEU A 211 -17.94 -9.86 -11.86
CA LEU A 211 -17.01 -9.61 -10.76
C LEU A 211 -15.68 -10.30 -11.03
N VAL A 212 -14.60 -9.52 -10.97
CA VAL A 212 -13.23 -10.04 -11.06
C VAL A 212 -12.76 -10.36 -9.65
N VAL A 213 -12.40 -11.62 -9.44
CA VAL A 213 -11.81 -12.10 -8.18
C VAL A 213 -10.39 -12.57 -8.42
N ALA A 214 -9.51 -12.40 -7.43
CA ALA A 214 -8.14 -12.89 -7.52
C ALA A 214 -8.08 -14.42 -7.55
N VAL A 215 -9.01 -15.11 -6.88
CA VAL A 215 -9.12 -16.58 -6.88
C VAL A 215 -10.45 -16.99 -7.52
N LYS A 216 -10.41 -17.65 -8.68
CA LYS A 216 -11.60 -18.09 -9.42
C LYS A 216 -12.28 -19.28 -8.72
N TYR A 217 -13.34 -19.04 -7.96
CA TYR A 217 -14.15 -20.08 -7.33
C TYR A 217 -15.51 -20.33 -8.03
N GLN A 218 -16.09 -21.51 -7.77
CA GLN A 218 -17.22 -22.15 -8.47
C GLN A 218 -18.56 -22.08 -7.69
N GLY A 219 -18.83 -21.01 -6.95
CA GLY A 219 -20.08 -20.88 -6.18
C GLY A 219 -20.40 -19.45 -5.78
N ASP A 220 -21.67 -19.19 -5.51
CA ASP A 220 -22.27 -17.92 -5.05
C ASP A 220 -22.50 -17.92 -3.52
N ASP A 221 -21.66 -18.66 -2.78
CA ASP A 221 -21.79 -18.87 -1.34
C ASP A 221 -21.21 -17.70 -0.54
N SER A 222 -21.99 -17.26 0.42
CA SER A 222 -21.71 -16.22 1.39
C SER A 222 -20.49 -16.45 2.31
N ARG A 223 -20.01 -17.69 2.46
CA ARG A 223 -18.78 -18.01 3.23
C ARG A 223 -17.50 -17.41 2.62
N TYR A 224 -17.56 -17.01 1.36
CA TYR A 224 -16.46 -16.38 0.63
C TYR A 224 -16.40 -14.85 0.79
N ALA A 225 -17.09 -14.29 1.80
CA ALA A 225 -16.98 -12.88 2.17
C ALA A 225 -15.66 -12.60 2.94
N ASN A 226 -14.52 -12.97 2.36
CA ASN A 226 -13.19 -12.81 2.94
C ASN A 226 -12.14 -12.62 1.81
N TYR A 227 -10.88 -12.38 2.18
CA TYR A 227 -9.76 -12.25 1.23
C TYR A 227 -8.80 -13.46 1.20
N GLU A 228 -9.00 -14.46 2.05
CA GLU A 228 -8.15 -15.66 2.10
C GLU A 228 -8.50 -16.62 0.94
N ASP A 229 -9.78 -16.94 0.77
CA ASP A 229 -10.29 -17.80 -0.29
C ASP A 229 -11.55 -17.23 -0.99
N GLY A 230 -11.86 -15.96 -0.67
CA GLY A 230 -13.12 -15.32 -1.02
C GLY A 230 -13.07 -14.32 -2.18
N TYR A 231 -14.08 -13.45 -2.22
CA TYR A 231 -14.29 -12.47 -3.29
C TYR A 231 -13.45 -11.19 -3.14
N PHE A 232 -12.91 -10.92 -1.95
CA PHE A 232 -12.16 -9.71 -1.68
C PHE A 232 -10.67 -9.92 -1.87
N THR A 233 -9.95 -8.82 -2.07
CA THR A 233 -8.49 -8.80 -2.08
C THR A 233 -8.02 -7.86 -0.98
N LYS A 234 -7.07 -8.30 -0.14
CA LYS A 234 -6.51 -7.42 0.89
C LYS A 234 -5.57 -6.42 0.24
N LYS A 235 -5.76 -5.13 0.52
CA LYS A 235 -4.80 -4.07 0.17
C LYS A 235 -3.60 -4.20 1.11
N VAL A 236 -2.45 -4.57 0.56
CA VAL A 236 -1.20 -4.76 1.33
C VAL A 236 -0.18 -3.67 1.04
N GLY A 237 -0.40 -2.81 0.05
CA GLY A 237 0.53 -1.75 -0.29
C GLY A 237 0.13 -0.91 -1.49
N THR A 238 1.07 -0.12 -1.98
CA THR A 238 0.95 0.69 -3.20
C THR A 238 2.26 0.69 -3.99
N ASN A 239 2.14 0.70 -5.31
CA ASN A 239 3.24 0.99 -6.24
C ASN A 239 2.92 2.29 -6.97
N GLY A 240 3.50 3.40 -6.51
CA GLY A 240 3.02 4.73 -6.88
C GLY A 240 1.57 4.93 -6.42
N GLY A 241 0.67 5.25 -7.36
CA GLY A 241 -0.76 5.36 -7.09
C GLY A 241 -1.55 4.05 -7.22
N GLU A 242 -0.91 2.96 -7.65
CA GLU A 242 -1.58 1.68 -7.91
C GLU A 242 -1.66 0.85 -6.62
N ILE A 243 -2.83 0.26 -6.34
CA ILE A 243 -3.03 -0.61 -5.18
C ILE A 243 -2.34 -1.96 -5.41
N ILE A 244 -1.61 -2.43 -4.40
CA ILE A 244 -1.07 -3.79 -4.36
C ILE A 244 -2.02 -4.65 -3.52
N GLY A 245 -2.54 -5.70 -4.16
CA GLY A 245 -3.44 -6.68 -3.54
C GLY A 245 -2.77 -8.00 -3.23
N ALA A 246 -3.18 -8.63 -2.13
CA ALA A 246 -2.82 -10.00 -1.80
C ALA A 246 -4.05 -10.80 -1.34
N VAL A 247 -3.97 -12.11 -1.52
CA VAL A 247 -4.98 -13.09 -1.09
C VAL A 247 -4.31 -14.31 -0.47
N GLY A 248 -5.10 -15.19 0.16
CA GLY A 248 -4.60 -16.43 0.72
C GLY A 248 -4.02 -16.29 2.13
N ASN A 249 -3.67 -17.45 2.69
CA ASN A 249 -2.99 -17.59 3.96
C ASN A 249 -1.88 -18.65 3.78
N PRO A 250 -0.60 -18.25 3.60
CA PRO A 250 -0.08 -16.90 3.76
C PRO A 250 -0.54 -15.92 2.66
N LEU A 251 -0.65 -14.63 3.02
CA LEU A 251 -0.98 -13.57 2.06
C LEU A 251 0.06 -13.54 0.93
N THR A 252 -0.44 -13.62 -0.29
CA THR A 252 0.38 -13.73 -1.50
C THR A 252 -0.09 -12.73 -2.57
N ILE A 253 0.82 -11.89 -3.03
CA ILE A 253 0.66 -11.05 -4.22
C ILE A 253 0.81 -11.94 -5.46
N ALA A 254 -0.14 -11.89 -6.39
CA ALA A 254 -0.07 -12.71 -7.61
C ALA A 254 1.05 -12.23 -8.56
N GLU A 255 1.04 -10.95 -8.89
CA GLU A 255 1.97 -10.32 -9.82
C GLU A 255 2.39 -8.95 -9.29
N LEU A 256 3.69 -8.71 -9.15
CA LEU A 256 4.27 -7.46 -8.68
C LEU A 256 5.26 -6.89 -9.70
N HIS A 257 4.81 -5.89 -10.46
CA HIS A 257 5.66 -5.19 -11.42
C HIS A 257 6.14 -3.86 -10.84
N LEU A 258 7.45 -3.75 -10.59
CA LEU A 258 8.09 -2.57 -10.04
C LEU A 258 8.87 -1.83 -11.13
N ASP A 259 8.84 -0.49 -11.05
CA ASP A 259 9.60 0.40 -11.92
C ASP A 259 10.35 1.45 -11.09
N ASP A 260 11.37 2.07 -11.66
CA ASP A 260 12.28 2.96 -10.94
C ASP A 260 11.71 4.35 -10.57
N ASN A 261 10.52 4.70 -11.05
CA ASN A 261 9.90 6.02 -10.84
C ASN A 261 8.74 5.99 -9.86
N LYS A 262 8.29 4.81 -9.45
CA LYS A 262 7.19 4.64 -8.49
C LYS A 262 7.73 4.36 -7.09
N ALA A 263 7.25 5.14 -6.12
CA ALA A 263 7.45 4.85 -4.71
C ALA A 263 6.68 3.57 -4.33
N PHE A 264 7.37 2.60 -3.76
CA PHE A 264 6.76 1.37 -3.26
C PHE A 264 6.57 1.46 -1.76
N VAL A 265 5.37 1.11 -1.31
CA VAL A 265 5.00 1.01 0.09
C VAL A 265 4.28 -0.31 0.29
N LEU A 266 4.67 -1.04 1.32
CA LEU A 266 4.01 -2.26 1.75
C LEU A 266 3.73 -2.14 3.25
N TYR A 267 2.53 -2.53 3.67
CA TYR A 267 2.06 -2.34 5.04
C TYR A 267 2.36 -3.54 5.94
N GLU A 268 2.53 -4.72 5.34
CA GLU A 268 2.92 -5.95 6.03
C GLU A 268 3.76 -6.84 5.11
N ASP A 269 4.70 -7.57 5.68
CA ASP A 269 5.44 -8.60 4.94
C ASP A 269 4.49 -9.66 4.39
N CYS A 270 4.69 -10.06 3.13
CA CYS A 270 3.86 -11.08 2.48
C CYS A 270 4.69 -11.92 1.49
N HIS A 271 4.03 -12.80 0.74
CA HIS A 271 4.65 -13.58 -0.34
C HIS A 271 4.31 -12.98 -1.70
N VAL A 272 5.08 -13.35 -2.72
CA VAL A 272 4.78 -13.02 -4.11
C VAL A 272 4.97 -14.23 -5.01
N ALA A 273 4.00 -14.50 -5.87
CA ALA A 273 4.08 -15.59 -6.83
C ALA A 273 5.00 -15.21 -8.01
N SER A 274 4.87 -13.99 -8.52
CA SER A 274 5.78 -13.43 -9.52
C SER A 274 6.04 -11.94 -9.30
N ALA A 275 7.30 -11.54 -9.35
CA ALA A 275 7.70 -10.15 -9.30
C ALA A 275 8.75 -9.85 -10.37
N SER A 276 8.69 -8.66 -10.91
CA SER A 276 9.67 -8.16 -11.86
C SER A 276 10.05 -6.72 -11.53
N TYR A 277 11.32 -6.39 -11.73
CA TYR A 277 11.83 -5.04 -11.67
C TYR A 277 12.63 -4.75 -12.94
N VAL A 278 12.37 -3.60 -13.55
CA VAL A 278 13.09 -3.14 -14.74
C VAL A 278 13.72 -1.79 -14.43
N ARG A 279 15.00 -1.65 -14.78
CA ARG A 279 15.74 -0.41 -14.61
C ARG A 279 16.66 -0.13 -15.79
N GLN A 280 16.68 1.12 -16.24
CA GLN A 280 17.70 1.62 -17.16
C GLN A 280 18.95 2.07 -16.37
N MET A 281 20.12 1.54 -16.71
CA MET A 281 21.42 1.88 -16.14
C MET A 281 22.19 2.81 -17.07
N ARG A 282 22.54 4.00 -16.57
CA ARG A 282 23.33 5.02 -17.30
C ARG A 282 24.83 4.94 -16.99
N SER A 283 25.14 4.44 -15.80
CA SER A 283 26.46 4.14 -15.28
C SER A 283 26.77 2.64 -15.39
N GLU A 284 28.05 2.29 -15.32
CA GLU A 284 28.50 0.90 -15.22
C GLU A 284 28.11 0.30 -13.87
N TRP A 285 28.20 1.11 -12.81
CA TRP A 285 27.84 0.77 -11.45
C TRP A 285 26.52 1.42 -11.02
N GLY A 286 25.79 0.74 -10.14
CA GLY A 286 24.54 1.20 -9.53
C GLY A 286 24.37 0.64 -8.12
N THR A 287 23.45 1.19 -7.33
CA THR A 287 22.98 0.55 -6.09
C THR A 287 21.56 0.01 -6.27
N LEU A 288 21.21 -1.06 -5.55
CA LEU A 288 19.92 -1.73 -5.66
C LEU A 288 19.43 -2.18 -4.28
N CYS A 289 18.16 -1.96 -3.99
CA CYS A 289 17.48 -2.54 -2.83
C CYS A 289 16.05 -2.91 -3.25
N LEU A 290 15.80 -4.20 -3.49
CA LEU A 290 14.49 -4.68 -3.93
C LEU A 290 13.70 -5.26 -2.76
N PRO A 291 12.37 -5.08 -2.73
CA PRO A 291 11.55 -5.60 -1.65
C PRO A 291 11.34 -7.10 -1.75
N PHE A 292 11.83 -7.78 -2.79
CA PHE A 292 11.71 -9.23 -3.00
C PHE A 292 13.05 -9.90 -3.21
N THR A 293 13.14 -11.18 -2.87
CA THR A 293 14.34 -12.00 -3.04
C THR A 293 14.65 -12.20 -4.53
N ILE A 294 15.91 -11.98 -4.93
CA ILE A 294 16.39 -12.24 -6.30
C ILE A 294 17.48 -13.32 -6.31
N GLU A 295 17.55 -14.10 -7.39
CA GLU A 295 18.66 -15.03 -7.60
C GLU A 295 19.85 -14.28 -8.19
N ALA A 296 21.02 -14.38 -7.55
CA ALA A 296 22.21 -13.66 -7.98
C ALA A 296 22.88 -14.28 -9.22
N MET A 297 22.41 -15.45 -9.69
CA MET A 297 23.14 -16.32 -10.62
C MET A 297 22.39 -16.82 -11.88
N PRO A 298 21.41 -16.12 -12.47
CA PRO A 298 20.97 -16.55 -13.79
C PRO A 298 22.14 -16.40 -14.77
N GLU A 299 22.52 -17.49 -15.44
CA GLU A 299 23.35 -17.40 -16.65
C GLU A 299 22.69 -16.36 -17.57
N ASN A 300 23.45 -15.35 -18.02
CA ASN A 300 22.97 -14.15 -18.74
C ASN A 300 22.32 -13.05 -17.88
N ALA A 301 22.61 -12.97 -16.58
CA ALA A 301 22.18 -11.85 -15.74
C ALA A 301 22.62 -10.48 -16.33
N PRO A 302 21.75 -9.47 -16.32
CA PRO A 302 22.07 -8.14 -16.86
C PRO A 302 23.11 -7.38 -16.02
N CYS A 303 23.28 -7.79 -14.75
CA CYS A 303 24.26 -7.22 -13.84
C CYS A 303 24.85 -8.29 -12.90
N SER A 304 26.05 -8.03 -12.40
CA SER A 304 26.68 -8.74 -11.28
C SER A 304 26.38 -8.01 -9.98
N PHE A 305 26.31 -8.74 -8.88
CA PHE A 305 25.96 -8.22 -7.57
C PHE A 305 27.15 -8.25 -6.61
N TYR A 306 27.20 -7.26 -5.73
CA TYR A 306 28.29 -7.05 -4.80
C TYR A 306 27.78 -6.59 -3.43
N THR A 307 28.43 -7.05 -2.38
CA THR A 307 28.22 -6.59 -1.01
C THR A 307 29.37 -5.72 -0.54
N LEU A 308 29.07 -4.82 0.39
CA LEU A 308 30.08 -3.99 1.06
C LEU A 308 30.98 -4.87 1.93
N GLN A 309 32.29 -4.82 1.69
CA GLN A 309 33.29 -5.52 2.50
C GLN A 309 33.96 -4.57 3.49
N GLU A 310 34.52 -3.47 2.98
CA GLU A 310 35.25 -2.47 3.77
C GLU A 310 35.11 -1.09 3.12
N VAL A 311 35.27 -0.04 3.92
CA VAL A 311 35.39 1.34 3.43
C VAL A 311 36.64 1.94 4.05
N ASP A 312 37.60 2.24 3.19
CA ASP A 312 38.87 2.87 3.54
C ASP A 312 38.76 4.40 3.40
N GLU A 313 39.89 5.10 3.56
CA GLU A 313 39.94 6.56 3.47
C GLU A 313 39.52 7.10 2.09
N GLU A 314 39.81 6.37 1.00
CA GLU A 314 39.57 6.80 -0.39
C GLU A 314 38.87 5.74 -1.26
N SER A 315 38.47 4.60 -0.69
CA SER A 315 37.88 3.49 -1.44
C SER A 315 36.78 2.74 -0.71
N VAL A 316 35.87 2.17 -1.48
CA VAL A 316 34.87 1.19 -1.07
C VAL A 316 35.29 -0.16 -1.65
N MET A 317 35.61 -1.11 -0.77
CA MET A 317 35.96 -2.48 -1.15
C MET A 317 34.71 -3.34 -1.19
N LEU A 318 34.52 -4.02 -2.32
CA LEU A 318 33.36 -4.83 -2.62
C LEU A 318 33.74 -6.30 -2.78
N GLU A 319 32.88 -7.16 -2.26
CA GLU A 319 32.96 -8.62 -2.45
C GLU A 319 31.87 -9.04 -3.43
N ARG A 320 32.23 -9.84 -4.44
CA ARG A 320 31.27 -10.33 -5.43
C ARG A 320 30.39 -11.45 -4.86
N VAL A 321 29.09 -11.36 -5.13
CA VAL A 321 28.14 -12.44 -4.81
C VAL A 321 28.20 -13.51 -5.90
N GLU A 322 29.03 -14.54 -5.68
CA GLU A 322 29.27 -15.61 -6.66
C GLU A 322 28.15 -16.66 -6.74
N ARG A 323 27.39 -16.91 -5.65
CA ARG A 323 26.24 -17.85 -5.63
C ARG A 323 25.23 -17.48 -4.56
N GLY A 324 23.96 -17.76 -4.82
CA GLY A 324 22.88 -17.70 -3.84
C GLY A 324 21.77 -16.73 -4.20
N GLN A 325 21.09 -16.25 -3.17
CA GLN A 325 20.01 -15.29 -3.26
C GLN A 325 20.41 -14.00 -2.57
N ILE A 326 19.95 -12.88 -3.10
CA ILE A 326 19.96 -11.60 -2.40
C ILE A 326 18.61 -11.50 -1.72
N ALA A 327 18.63 -11.39 -0.39
CA ALA A 327 17.41 -11.42 0.40
C ALA A 327 16.53 -10.20 0.10
N ALA A 328 15.22 -10.38 0.24
CA ALA A 328 14.27 -9.27 0.21
C ALA A 328 14.70 -8.13 1.16
N GLY A 329 14.74 -6.92 0.63
CA GLY A 329 15.17 -5.70 1.33
C GLY A 329 16.68 -5.54 1.50
N GLN A 330 17.51 -6.50 1.07
CA GLN A 330 18.96 -6.40 1.23
C GLN A 330 19.53 -5.39 0.22
N PRO A 331 20.17 -4.29 0.67
CA PRO A 331 20.85 -3.38 -0.23
C PRO A 331 22.15 -4.00 -0.78
N VAL A 332 22.39 -3.83 -2.08
CA VAL A 332 23.57 -4.33 -2.80
C VAL A 332 24.08 -3.29 -3.80
N ILE A 333 25.32 -3.47 -4.25
CA ILE A 333 25.87 -2.77 -5.40
C ILE A 333 25.71 -3.68 -6.62
N ILE A 334 25.35 -3.09 -7.75
CA ILE A 334 25.24 -3.78 -9.03
C ILE A 334 26.26 -3.22 -10.03
N ARG A 335 26.82 -4.09 -10.85
CA ARG A 335 27.67 -3.72 -11.99
C ARG A 335 27.13 -4.34 -13.26
N ARG A 336 27.06 -3.58 -14.33
CA ARG A 336 26.67 -4.08 -15.65
C ARG A 336 27.67 -5.14 -16.15
N THR A 337 27.16 -6.25 -16.69
CA THR A 337 27.99 -7.39 -17.16
C THR A 337 28.57 -7.21 -18.57
N ASP A 338 27.91 -6.42 -19.42
CA ASP A 338 28.35 -6.04 -20.78
C ASP A 338 28.01 -4.57 -21.04
N GLY A 339 28.96 -3.79 -21.55
CA GLY A 339 28.79 -2.37 -21.90
C GLY A 339 27.60 -2.07 -22.85
N ARG A 340 27.03 -3.10 -23.50
CA ARG A 340 25.83 -3.01 -24.35
C ARG A 340 24.50 -3.18 -23.60
N VAL A 341 24.47 -3.81 -22.43
CA VAL A 341 23.23 -4.11 -21.69
C VAL A 341 22.87 -2.92 -20.81
N THR A 342 22.06 -2.00 -21.31
CA THR A 342 21.66 -0.81 -20.53
C THR A 342 20.47 -1.06 -19.61
N GLU A 343 19.88 -2.26 -19.61
CA GLU A 343 18.68 -2.57 -18.84
C GLU A 343 18.92 -3.72 -17.86
N ALA A 344 18.67 -3.46 -16.58
CA ALA A 344 18.63 -4.46 -15.53
C ALA A 344 17.20 -4.98 -15.36
N ASN A 345 16.92 -6.13 -15.96
CA ASN A 345 15.67 -6.88 -15.82
C ASN A 345 15.84 -7.97 -14.77
N LEU A 346 15.18 -7.82 -13.63
CA LEU A 346 15.29 -8.69 -12.48
C LEU A 346 13.94 -9.32 -12.16
N THR A 347 13.94 -10.61 -11.83
CA THR A 347 12.75 -11.35 -11.41
C THR A 347 12.98 -11.98 -10.04
N ASN A 348 11.89 -12.27 -9.33
CA ASN A 348 11.98 -12.92 -8.03
C ASN A 348 12.54 -14.36 -8.13
N ALA A 349 13.13 -14.80 -7.02
CA ALA A 349 13.40 -16.22 -6.78
C ALA A 349 12.07 -16.99 -6.55
N LEU A 350 12.13 -18.32 -6.67
CA LEU A 350 11.00 -19.18 -6.30
C LEU A 350 10.58 -18.96 -4.84
N ASP A 351 9.28 -18.90 -4.58
CA ASP A 351 8.67 -18.73 -3.25
C ASP A 351 9.19 -17.48 -2.49
N ALA A 352 9.20 -16.34 -3.19
CA ALA A 352 9.81 -15.13 -2.67
C ALA A 352 8.93 -14.43 -1.63
N ARG A 353 9.57 -14.05 -0.53
CA ARG A 353 9.04 -13.06 0.41
C ARG A 353 9.13 -11.66 -0.18
N VAL A 354 8.17 -10.82 0.16
CA VAL A 354 8.21 -9.37 -0.04
C VAL A 354 8.20 -8.70 1.33
N VAL A 355 9.11 -7.75 1.55
CA VAL A 355 9.26 -7.08 2.84
C VAL A 355 8.81 -5.63 2.80
N ALA A 356 8.28 -5.15 3.92
CA ALA A 356 7.81 -3.78 4.07
C ALA A 356 8.95 -2.76 4.18
N HIS A 357 10.11 -3.20 4.68
CA HIS A 357 11.25 -2.33 4.93
C HIS A 357 12.56 -2.97 4.44
N PRO A 358 13.53 -2.15 3.98
CA PRO A 358 14.90 -2.60 3.75
C PRO A 358 15.52 -3.27 4.98
N THR A 359 16.42 -4.22 4.77
CA THR A 359 17.16 -4.94 5.81
C THR A 359 18.53 -4.30 6.03
N ASP A 360 18.52 -3.05 6.48
CA ASP A 360 19.75 -2.29 6.69
C ASP A 360 20.55 -2.84 7.87
N ALA A 361 21.86 -2.97 7.69
CA ALA A 361 22.76 -3.42 8.76
C ALA A 361 22.82 -2.41 9.91
N GLU A 362 22.98 -2.88 11.15
CA GLU A 362 23.17 -1.99 12.32
C GLU A 362 24.65 -1.66 12.56
N GLY A 363 24.97 -0.37 12.62
CA GLY A 363 26.31 0.12 12.95
C GLY A 363 27.35 0.03 11.83
N GLY A 364 28.50 0.65 12.05
CA GLY A 364 29.61 0.68 11.10
C GLY A 364 29.32 1.41 9.79
N ASN A 365 30.18 1.16 8.80
CA ASN A 365 29.92 1.54 7.41
C ASN A 365 28.91 0.57 6.82
N ARG A 366 27.84 1.08 6.22
CA ARG A 366 26.73 0.25 5.77
C ARG A 366 26.03 0.82 4.55
N LEU A 367 25.41 -0.05 3.78
CA LEU A 367 24.43 0.36 2.78
C LEU A 367 23.07 0.50 3.46
N VAL A 368 22.36 1.56 3.10
CA VAL A 368 21.00 1.85 3.57
C VAL A 368 20.11 1.95 2.34
N GLY A 369 19.18 1.00 2.22
CA GLY A 369 18.24 0.89 1.11
C GLY A 369 17.03 1.79 1.24
N THR A 370 16.29 1.94 0.14
CA THR A 370 14.96 2.56 0.13
C THR A 370 14.08 1.95 -0.95
N PHE A 371 12.79 1.81 -0.68
CA PHE A 371 11.77 1.43 -1.68
C PHE A 371 11.01 2.64 -2.25
N ALA A 372 11.27 3.83 -1.73
CA ALA A 372 10.68 5.09 -2.17
C ALA A 372 11.76 6.16 -2.35
N THR A 373 11.39 7.33 -2.85
CA THR A 373 12.33 8.47 -2.89
C THR A 373 12.75 8.85 -1.47
N ALA A 374 14.05 9.02 -1.25
CA ALA A 374 14.61 9.39 0.05
C ALA A 374 15.58 10.58 -0.10
N GLU A 375 15.49 11.54 0.81
CA GLU A 375 16.48 12.62 0.92
C GLU A 375 17.70 12.11 1.71
N LEU A 376 18.90 12.36 1.19
CA LEU A 376 20.13 11.89 1.81
C LEU A 376 20.71 12.95 2.75
N ALA A 377 21.24 12.50 3.88
CA ALA A 377 21.97 13.35 4.80
C ALA A 377 23.34 13.74 4.21
N ASP A 378 23.84 14.94 4.53
CA ASP A 378 25.09 15.51 4.01
C ASP A 378 26.31 14.58 4.20
N GLY A 379 26.27 13.74 5.23
CA GLY A 379 27.33 12.79 5.54
C GLY A 379 27.31 11.48 4.75
N CYS A 380 26.25 11.18 4.02
CA CYS A 380 26.13 9.93 3.26
C CYS A 380 26.83 10.03 1.90
N TYR A 381 27.04 8.88 1.27
CA TYR A 381 27.51 8.79 -0.10
C TYR A 381 26.43 8.19 -1.00
N PHE A 382 26.31 8.75 -2.21
CA PHE A 382 25.50 8.19 -3.28
C PHE A 382 26.40 7.78 -4.44
N LEU A 383 25.91 6.90 -5.30
CA LEU A 383 26.67 6.47 -6.47
C LEU A 383 26.31 7.32 -7.70
N ALA A 384 27.30 7.91 -8.34
CA ALA A 384 27.14 8.60 -9.62
C ALA A 384 28.47 8.64 -10.39
N ASN A 385 28.41 8.42 -11.70
CA ASN A 385 29.60 8.25 -12.55
C ASN A 385 30.56 7.19 -12.02
N ASP A 386 30.02 6.02 -11.66
CA ASP A 386 30.85 4.87 -11.28
C ASP A 386 31.70 5.10 -10.01
N GLU A 387 31.35 6.14 -9.22
CA GLU A 387 32.05 6.58 -8.02
C GLU A 387 31.04 6.88 -6.90
N PHE A 388 31.45 6.65 -5.64
CA PHE A 388 30.67 7.09 -4.48
C PHE A 388 31.02 8.54 -4.15
N ARG A 389 30.02 9.42 -4.09
CA ARG A 389 30.18 10.86 -3.90
C ARG A 389 29.51 11.33 -2.61
N LEU A 390 30.20 12.16 -1.84
CA LEU A 390 29.71 12.67 -0.56
C LEU A 390 28.58 13.69 -0.77
N VAL A 391 27.41 13.49 -0.17
CA VAL A 391 26.24 14.37 -0.38
C VAL A 391 26.53 15.85 -0.09
N GLY A 392 27.26 16.14 1.00
CA GLY A 392 27.54 17.51 1.43
C GLY A 392 28.32 18.35 0.41
N ASP A 393 29.09 17.72 -0.48
CA ASP A 393 29.90 18.41 -1.49
C ASP A 393 29.15 18.63 -2.82
N TYR A 394 27.97 18.00 -2.99
CA TYR A 394 27.20 17.98 -4.23
C TYR A 394 25.82 18.64 -4.10
N LYS A 395 25.51 19.20 -2.93
CA LYS A 395 24.22 19.81 -2.62
C LYS A 395 24.07 21.19 -3.30
N PRO A 396 23.15 21.36 -4.26
CA PRO A 396 22.64 22.69 -4.54
C PRO A 396 21.90 23.17 -3.30
N VAL A 397 22.23 24.37 -2.82
CA VAL A 397 21.80 24.90 -1.51
C VAL A 397 20.26 24.90 -1.33
N ALA A 398 19.48 24.78 -2.41
CA ALA A 398 18.02 24.86 -2.41
C ALA A 398 17.26 23.51 -2.38
N ALA A 399 17.84 22.38 -2.84
CA ALA A 399 17.06 21.17 -3.18
C ALA A 399 17.48 19.86 -2.48
N GLY A 400 18.71 19.77 -1.92
CA GLY A 400 19.22 18.53 -1.35
C GLY A 400 19.53 17.46 -2.41
N VAL A 401 20.08 16.31 -2.00
CA VAL A 401 20.28 15.15 -2.90
C VAL A 401 19.22 14.10 -2.60
N LYS A 402 18.44 13.72 -3.62
CA LYS A 402 17.39 12.70 -3.48
C LYS A 402 17.76 11.42 -4.23
N LEU A 403 17.56 10.32 -3.54
CA LEU A 403 17.73 8.97 -4.05
C LEU A 403 16.41 8.46 -4.60
N ALA A 404 16.42 7.85 -5.79
CA ALA A 404 15.23 7.22 -6.38
C ALA A 404 14.81 5.94 -5.62
N ALA A 405 13.61 5.44 -5.92
CA ALA A 405 13.13 4.19 -5.37
C ALA A 405 14.05 3.01 -5.74
N PHE A 406 14.10 2.00 -4.87
CA PHE A 406 14.87 0.76 -5.04
C PHE A 406 16.38 0.96 -5.14
N ARG A 407 16.90 2.01 -4.51
CA ARG A 407 18.33 2.33 -4.46
C ARG A 407 18.85 2.15 -3.04
N ALA A 408 20.16 2.21 -2.90
CA ALA A 408 20.82 2.33 -1.61
C ALA A 408 21.84 3.47 -1.60
N SER A 409 22.10 4.01 -0.41
CA SER A 409 23.21 4.94 -0.14
C SER A 409 24.22 4.28 0.79
N LEU A 410 25.47 4.71 0.73
CA LEU A 410 26.49 4.30 1.68
C LEU A 410 26.45 5.29 2.86
N GLN A 411 26.10 4.78 4.04
CA GLN A 411 26.17 5.52 5.28
C GLN A 411 27.46 5.13 6.02
N PRO A 412 28.44 6.04 6.14
CA PRO A 412 29.65 5.78 6.89
C PRO A 412 29.39 5.89 8.40
N GLN A 413 30.24 5.24 9.20
CA GLN A 413 30.21 5.34 10.64
C GLN A 413 30.36 6.81 11.11
N GLU A 414 29.54 7.22 12.08
CA GLU A 414 29.43 8.61 12.56
C GLU A 414 30.75 9.23 13.07
N GLN A 415 31.78 8.44 13.36
CA GLN A 415 33.00 8.86 14.05
C GLN A 415 34.21 9.17 13.15
N ALA A 416 34.10 9.07 11.82
CA ALA A 416 35.23 9.39 10.94
C ALA A 416 35.42 10.90 10.72
N ALA A 417 36.54 11.44 11.22
CA ALA A 417 37.01 12.79 10.96
C ALA A 417 37.51 12.91 9.52
N ARG A 418 37.01 13.93 8.80
CA ARG A 418 37.28 14.28 7.39
C ARG A 418 36.94 13.14 6.40
N ARG A 419 35.87 13.36 5.64
CA ARG A 419 35.36 12.42 4.63
C ARG A 419 35.92 12.82 3.27
N ALA A 420 36.45 11.85 2.52
CA ALA A 420 36.88 12.09 1.15
C ALA A 420 35.65 12.48 0.31
N PRO A 421 35.74 13.47 -0.59
CA PRO A 421 34.63 13.90 -1.43
C PRO A 421 34.14 12.79 -2.37
N VAL A 422 35.05 11.87 -2.72
CA VAL A 422 34.85 10.74 -3.62
C VAL A 422 35.51 9.50 -3.03
N LEU A 423 34.87 8.34 -3.16
CA LEU A 423 35.44 7.03 -2.86
C LEU A 423 35.44 6.16 -4.13
N ASN A 424 36.60 5.60 -4.45
CA ASN A 424 36.79 4.68 -5.58
C ASN A 424 36.21 3.30 -5.29
N ILE A 425 35.84 2.54 -6.32
CA ILE A 425 35.36 1.17 -6.16
C ILE A 425 36.50 0.18 -6.38
N GLY A 426 36.76 -0.67 -5.38
CA GLY A 426 37.64 -1.83 -5.47
C GLY A 426 36.86 -3.15 -5.39
N VAL A 427 37.33 -4.19 -6.07
CA VAL A 427 36.67 -5.50 -6.13
C VAL A 427 37.66 -6.61 -5.82
N ASP A 428 37.31 -7.54 -4.94
CA ASP A 428 38.08 -8.76 -4.63
C ASP A 428 39.58 -8.49 -4.37
N ASN A 429 39.89 -7.41 -3.63
CA ASN A 429 41.24 -6.91 -3.32
C ASN A 429 42.05 -6.33 -4.50
N GLY A 430 41.41 -6.08 -5.66
CA GLY A 430 41.96 -5.30 -6.76
C GLY A 430 41.36 -3.89 -6.78
N ALA A 431 42.19 -2.86 -6.61
CA ALA A 431 41.76 -1.47 -6.79
C ALA A 431 41.85 -1.07 -8.26
N THR A 432 40.74 -0.64 -8.85
CA THR A 432 40.73 0.14 -10.10
C THR A 432 40.76 1.61 -9.72
N ALA A 433 41.93 2.25 -9.82
CA ALA A 433 42.02 3.70 -9.70
C ALA A 433 41.33 4.34 -10.90
N ILE A 434 40.30 5.14 -10.66
CA ILE A 434 39.68 6.01 -11.66
C ILE A 434 40.14 7.44 -11.33
N ASP A 435 40.56 8.17 -12.36
CA ASP A 435 41.04 9.55 -12.21
C ASP A 435 39.85 10.45 -11.85
N ALA A 436 39.84 10.96 -10.61
CA ALA A 436 38.73 11.72 -10.06
C ALA A 436 38.48 13.00 -10.89
N GLN A 437 37.38 13.05 -11.63
CA GLN A 437 36.98 14.28 -12.34
C GLN A 437 36.52 15.36 -11.36
N GLU A 438 36.81 16.63 -11.69
CA GLU A 438 36.48 17.80 -10.87
C GLU A 438 34.98 17.88 -10.49
N VAL A 439 34.72 18.16 -9.20
CA VAL A 439 33.40 18.24 -8.54
C VAL A 439 32.40 19.15 -9.28
N THR A 440 32.87 20.16 -10.00
CA THR A 440 32.05 21.12 -10.76
C THR A 440 31.38 20.55 -12.02
N GLY A 441 31.82 19.39 -12.53
CA GLY A 441 31.18 18.72 -13.68
C GLY A 441 29.90 17.94 -13.35
N ALA A 442 29.65 17.67 -12.08
CA ALA A 442 28.60 16.73 -11.64
C ALA A 442 27.18 17.30 -11.57
N LEU A 443 27.03 18.64 -11.48
CA LEU A 443 25.72 19.30 -11.45
C LEU A 443 25.00 19.32 -12.82
N ASN A 444 25.71 18.96 -13.89
CA ASN A 444 25.17 18.83 -15.26
C ASN A 444 25.25 17.39 -15.79
N ASP A 445 25.36 16.41 -14.89
CA ASP A 445 25.72 15.05 -15.26
C ASP A 445 24.51 14.21 -15.69
N ALA A 446 24.42 13.96 -16.99
CA ALA A 446 23.37 13.13 -17.58
C ALA A 446 23.40 11.65 -17.12
N ARG A 447 24.49 11.19 -16.49
CA ARG A 447 24.71 9.80 -16.08
C ARG A 447 24.53 9.57 -14.57
N ALA A 448 24.30 10.63 -13.80
CA ALA A 448 24.04 10.56 -12.38
C ALA A 448 22.75 9.79 -12.03
N GLU A 449 22.76 9.05 -10.92
CA GLU A 449 21.63 8.25 -10.42
C GLU A 449 20.86 8.92 -9.25
N TYR A 450 20.95 10.25 -9.13
CA TYR A 450 20.22 11.08 -8.18
C TYR A 450 19.39 12.14 -8.93
N TYR A 451 18.29 12.59 -8.33
CA TYR A 451 17.51 13.70 -8.87
C TYR A 451 17.72 14.95 -8.01
N ASP A 452 18.26 15.98 -8.64
CA ASP A 452 18.09 17.36 -8.19
C ASP A 452 16.63 17.75 -8.50
N LEU A 453 15.81 17.94 -7.47
CA LEU A 453 14.45 18.47 -7.62
C LEU A 453 14.52 19.98 -7.51
N ASP A 454 14.98 20.65 -8.57
CA ASP A 454 14.70 22.07 -8.73
C ASP A 454 13.62 22.34 -9.78
N ALA A 455 12.70 23.17 -9.33
CA ALA A 455 11.50 23.63 -10.01
C ALA A 455 11.82 24.53 -11.21
N ALA A 456 10.87 24.52 -12.15
CA ALA A 456 10.70 25.50 -13.23
C ALA A 456 11.69 25.45 -14.41
N SER A 457 11.10 25.23 -15.58
CA SER A 457 11.65 25.57 -16.88
C SER A 457 12.32 26.95 -16.89
N LEU A 458 13.51 27.05 -17.49
CA LEU A 458 13.88 28.27 -18.20
C LEU A 458 14.45 27.96 -19.59
N PRO A 459 14.02 28.70 -20.62
CA PRO A 459 14.33 28.45 -22.02
C PRO A 459 15.79 28.80 -22.33
N CYS A 460 16.41 28.01 -23.20
CA CYS A 460 17.73 28.31 -23.76
C CYS A 460 17.83 29.77 -24.22
N ALA A 461 18.69 30.53 -23.54
CA ALA A 461 19.19 31.81 -24.04
C ALA A 461 19.91 31.54 -25.37
N ARG A 462 19.42 32.14 -26.46
CA ARG A 462 20.17 32.24 -27.71
C ARG A 462 21.42 33.08 -27.44
N HIS A 463 22.58 32.51 -27.74
CA HIS A 463 23.82 33.25 -27.91
C HIS A 463 23.63 34.37 -28.94
N GLU A 464 23.71 35.62 -28.49
CA GLU A 464 24.15 36.72 -29.33
C GLU A 464 25.66 36.59 -29.55
N HIS A 465 26.05 36.38 -30.80
CA HIS A 465 27.42 36.57 -31.25
C HIS A 465 27.42 37.73 -32.25
N CYS A 466 27.74 38.93 -31.77
CA CYS A 466 28.25 40.01 -32.61
C CYS A 466 29.64 39.61 -33.09
N GLN A 467 29.80 39.40 -34.39
CA GLN A 467 31.07 39.55 -35.09
C GLN A 467 30.94 40.74 -36.04
N ASP A 468 31.59 41.85 -35.67
CA ASP A 468 31.95 42.91 -36.61
C ASP A 468 33.13 42.44 -37.49
N ARG A 469 32.88 42.28 -38.79
CA ARG A 469 33.82 42.60 -39.88
C ARG A 469 33.02 43.04 -41.10
N GLY A 470 33.15 44.32 -41.45
CA GLY A 470 32.57 44.96 -42.64
C GLY A 470 32.70 46.45 -42.53
#